data_AF-A0A7C1EVG1-F1
#
_entry.id   AF-A0A7C1EVG1-F1
#
_cell.length_a   1.000
_cell.length_b   1.000
_cell.length_c   1.000
_cell.angle_alpha   90.00
_cell.angle_beta   90.00
_cell.angle_gamma   90.00
#
_symmetry.space_group_name_H-M   'P 1'
#
loop_
_entity.id
_entity.type
_entity.pdbx_description
1 polymer ?
#
loop_
_entity_poly.entity_id
_entity_poly.type
_entity_poly.pdbx_seq_one_letter_code
_entity_poly.pdbx_strand_id
1 'polypeptide(L)'
;MIGWHLLCRGLFAVLLLPVIAHGDKDKPKLSGITMRAYHLLYPDYSQTFTVGLNQKVQLADTNLFAAVEEFVPHFAIDTVTHKVFTQSQELRNPAFKVGIYVGTERKEEQWAFFKFAVPHFTRQTGLRFEVLKFNYNGKTYRREKLK
;
A
#
# COMPACT_ATOMS: atom_id res chain seq x y z
N MET A 1 -52.50 48.86 -28.53
CA MET A 1 -51.36 48.20 -29.20
C MET A 1 -50.46 47.67 -28.10
N ILE A 2 -50.58 46.37 -27.77
CA ILE A 2 -49.64 45.28 -28.15
C ILE A 2 -48.27 45.54 -27.49
N GLY A 3 -47.73 44.74 -26.57
CA GLY A 3 -48.01 43.38 -26.16
C GLY A 3 -46.69 42.82 -25.60
N TRP A 4 -46.73 42.26 -24.41
CA TRP A 4 -45.60 41.76 -23.62
C TRP A 4 -45.13 40.37 -24.11
N HIS A 5 -43.85 40.06 -23.83
CA HIS A 5 -43.22 38.73 -23.67
C HIS A 5 -42.65 37.97 -24.90
N LEU A 6 -41.38 37.55 -24.75
CA LEU A 6 -40.78 36.24 -25.13
C LEU A 6 -39.29 36.30 -24.68
N LEU A 7 -38.93 36.04 -23.42
CA LEU A 7 -38.78 34.72 -22.77
C LEU A 7 -38.16 33.66 -23.69
N CYS A 8 -36.82 33.65 -23.75
CA CYS A 8 -36.06 32.48 -24.19
C CYS A 8 -35.10 32.08 -23.05
N ARG A 9 -35.66 31.40 -22.03
CA ARG A 9 -34.88 30.75 -20.98
C ARG A 9 -34.69 29.30 -21.39
N GLY A 10 -33.54 29.00 -21.98
CA GLY A 10 -33.10 27.62 -22.23
C GLY A 10 -32.89 26.91 -20.89
N LEU A 11 -33.77 25.96 -20.58
CA LEU A 11 -33.67 25.09 -19.42
C LEU A 11 -32.69 23.96 -19.75
N PHE A 12 -31.44 24.06 -19.34
CA PHE A 12 -30.49 22.94 -19.41
C PHE A 12 -30.81 21.98 -18.25
N ALA A 13 -31.59 20.94 -18.52
CA ALA A 13 -31.83 19.87 -17.56
C ALA A 13 -30.60 18.95 -17.52
N VAL A 14 -29.68 19.22 -16.61
CA VAL A 14 -28.56 18.32 -16.31
C VAL A 14 -29.14 17.12 -15.55
N LEU A 15 -29.29 15.99 -16.24
CA LEU A 15 -29.63 14.70 -15.66
C LEU A 15 -28.47 14.25 -14.75
N LEU A 16 -28.60 14.52 -13.45
CA LEU A 16 -27.77 13.91 -12.40
C LEU A 16 -28.17 12.44 -12.25
N LEU A 17 -27.52 11.55 -13.01
CA LEU A 17 -27.60 10.12 -12.74
C LEU A 17 -26.90 9.84 -11.39
N PRO A 18 -27.54 9.13 -10.45
CA PRO A 18 -26.87 8.67 -9.25
C PRO A 18 -25.79 7.69 -9.66
N VAL A 19 -24.52 8.08 -9.50
CA VAL A 19 -23.39 7.15 -9.56
C VAL A 19 -23.59 6.16 -8.42
N ILE A 20 -24.06 4.95 -8.75
CA ILE A 20 -24.11 3.84 -7.81
C ILE A 20 -22.66 3.44 -7.52
N ALA A 21 -22.11 4.04 -6.46
CA ALA A 21 -20.84 3.62 -5.87
C ALA A 21 -21.00 2.16 -5.46
N HIS A 22 -20.46 1.26 -6.27
CA HIS A 22 -20.38 -0.16 -5.93
C HIS A 22 -19.50 -0.28 -4.69
N GLY A 23 -20.14 -0.61 -3.57
CA GLY A 23 -19.51 -0.66 -2.26
C GLY A 23 -18.28 -1.56 -2.26
N ASP A 24 -17.19 -1.00 -1.73
CA ASP A 24 -15.83 -1.53 -1.60
C ASP A 24 -15.74 -2.69 -0.59
N LYS A 25 -16.63 -3.69 -0.69
CA LYS A 25 -16.83 -4.72 0.34
C LYS A 25 -15.78 -5.82 0.34
N ASP A 26 -14.91 -5.89 -0.67
CA ASP A 26 -13.94 -6.98 -0.84
C ASP A 26 -12.46 -6.54 -0.71
N LYS A 27 -12.17 -5.28 -0.38
CA LYS A 27 -10.77 -4.89 -0.14
C LYS A 27 -10.26 -5.51 1.16
N PRO A 28 -9.13 -6.24 1.13
CA PRO A 28 -8.56 -6.82 2.33
C PRO A 28 -8.25 -5.72 3.35
N LYS A 29 -8.81 -5.87 4.56
CA LYS A 29 -8.62 -4.87 5.62
C LYS A 29 -7.38 -5.22 6.44
N LEU A 30 -6.32 -4.44 6.22
CA LEU A 30 -5.06 -4.51 6.97
C LEU A 30 -5.11 -3.45 8.08
N SER A 31 -5.02 -3.85 9.35
CA SER A 31 -5.18 -2.93 10.50
C SER A 31 -3.89 -2.62 11.26
N GLY A 32 -2.78 -3.28 10.94
CA GLY A 32 -1.47 -2.96 11.49
C GLY A 32 -0.39 -3.88 10.93
N ILE A 33 0.77 -3.31 10.62
CA ILE A 33 1.97 -4.01 10.16
C ILE A 33 3.09 -3.71 11.14
N THR A 34 3.65 -4.73 11.77
CA THR A 34 4.89 -4.63 12.54
C THR A 34 6.06 -4.97 11.64
N MET A 35 6.95 -4.00 11.45
CA MET A 35 8.14 -4.12 10.63
C MET A 35 9.40 -3.85 11.46
N ARG A 36 10.53 -4.32 10.94
CA ARG A 36 11.85 -3.98 11.44
C ARG A 36 12.68 -3.36 10.32
N ALA A 37 13.25 -2.19 10.57
CA ALA A 37 14.21 -1.54 9.69
C ALA A 37 15.64 -1.91 10.10
N TYR A 38 16.52 -2.03 9.10
CA TYR A 38 17.95 -2.25 9.20
C TYR A 38 18.70 -1.24 8.32
N HIS A 39 19.98 -1.01 8.59
CA HIS A 39 20.83 -0.16 7.77
C HIS A 39 22.08 -0.89 7.32
N LEU A 40 22.50 -0.68 6.06
CA LEU A 40 23.61 -1.37 5.43
C LEU A 40 24.96 -1.08 6.12
N LEU A 41 25.22 0.20 6.43
CA LEU A 41 26.50 0.64 7.01
C LEU A 41 26.53 0.62 8.54
N TYR A 42 25.38 0.41 9.19
CA TYR A 42 25.26 0.42 10.65
C TYR A 42 24.62 -0.91 11.07
N PRO A 43 25.39 -2.01 11.15
CA PRO A 43 24.84 -3.35 11.36
C PRO A 43 24.13 -3.50 12.71
N ASP A 44 24.53 -2.72 13.72
CA ASP A 44 23.90 -2.70 15.04
C ASP A 44 22.58 -1.91 15.08
N TYR A 45 22.30 -1.13 14.03
CA TYR A 45 21.04 -0.41 13.91
C TYR A 45 19.91 -1.38 13.56
N SER A 46 18.92 -1.44 14.44
CA SER A 46 17.61 -1.97 14.11
C SER A 46 16.52 -1.17 14.81
N GLN A 47 15.42 -0.92 14.12
CA GLN A 47 14.24 -0.27 14.70
C GLN A 47 13.01 -1.09 14.38
N THR A 48 12.29 -1.52 15.41
CA THR A 48 10.99 -2.19 15.25
C THR A 48 9.88 -1.17 15.45
N PHE A 49 8.90 -1.15 14.55
CA PHE A 49 7.76 -0.24 14.62
C PHE A 49 6.49 -0.92 14.13
N THR A 50 5.34 -0.40 14.57
CA THR A 50 4.03 -0.82 14.06
C THR A 50 3.35 0.36 13.40
N VAL A 51 2.84 0.16 12.19
CA VAL A 51 2.28 1.23 11.35
C VAL A 51 1.05 0.72 10.59
N GLY A 52 0.09 1.61 10.32
CA GLY A 52 -1.01 1.34 9.41
C GLY A 52 -0.63 1.60 7.95
N LEU A 53 -1.51 1.21 7.02
CA LEU A 53 -1.33 1.54 5.61
C LEU A 53 -1.36 3.06 5.41
N ASN A 54 -0.44 3.58 4.62
CA ASN A 54 -0.22 5.00 4.31
C ASN A 54 0.12 5.90 5.51
N GLN A 55 0.36 5.33 6.68
CA GLN A 55 0.85 6.09 7.84
C GLN A 55 2.37 6.17 7.80
N LYS A 56 2.90 7.36 8.13
CA LYS A 56 4.34 7.60 8.22
C LYS A 56 4.84 7.35 9.64
N VAL A 57 6.02 6.75 9.75
CA VAL A 57 6.78 6.60 10.99
C VAL A 57 8.19 7.13 10.78
N GLN A 58 8.72 7.87 11.74
CA GLN A 58 10.08 8.38 11.68
C GLN A 58 11.09 7.25 11.92
N LEU A 59 12.18 7.25 11.15
CA LEU A 59 13.27 6.30 11.28
C LEU A 59 14.41 6.91 12.09
N ALA A 60 14.68 6.34 13.27
CA ALA A 60 15.65 6.82 14.23
C ALA A 60 15.52 8.34 14.50
N ASP A 61 16.64 8.97 14.88
CA ASP A 61 16.76 10.43 15.04
C ASP A 61 17.15 11.09 13.71
N THR A 62 16.59 10.64 12.59
CA THR A 62 16.84 11.21 11.25
C THR A 62 15.64 11.98 10.72
N ASN A 63 15.80 12.64 9.57
CA ASN A 63 14.69 13.24 8.82
C ASN A 63 13.96 12.26 7.90
N LEU A 64 14.29 10.95 7.98
CA LEU A 64 13.69 9.91 7.16
C LEU A 64 12.41 9.39 7.80
N PHE A 65 11.40 9.14 6.96
CA PHE A 65 10.16 8.49 7.34
C PHE A 65 9.93 7.27 6.46
N ALA A 66 9.38 6.20 7.04
CA ALA A 66 8.86 5.06 6.31
C ALA A 66 7.33 5.07 6.30
N ALA A 67 6.71 4.60 5.22
CA ALA A 67 5.28 4.31 5.15
C ALA A 67 5.04 3.05 4.35
N VAL A 68 4.10 2.21 4.81
CA VAL A 68 3.62 1.07 4.01
C VAL A 68 2.56 1.60 3.06
N GLU A 69 2.89 1.68 1.77
CA GLU A 69 2.05 2.28 0.72
C GLU A 69 1.10 1.25 0.08
N GLU A 70 1.58 0.01 -0.06
CA GLU A 70 0.87 -1.03 -0.77
C GLU A 70 0.98 -2.36 -0.04
N PHE A 71 -0.05 -3.19 -0.16
CA PHE A 71 -0.10 -4.54 0.36
C PHE A 71 -0.67 -5.48 -0.71
N VAL A 72 0.04 -6.56 -0.99
CA VAL A 72 -0.33 -7.59 -1.97
C VAL A 72 -0.42 -8.94 -1.24
N PRO A 73 -1.61 -9.56 -1.09
CA PRO A 73 -1.77 -10.78 -0.30
C PRO A 73 -1.19 -12.05 -0.95
N HIS A 74 -1.07 -12.05 -2.28
CA HIS A 74 -0.47 -13.12 -3.07
C HIS A 74 0.33 -12.52 -4.22
N PHE A 75 1.55 -12.09 -3.91
CA PHE A 75 2.41 -11.42 -4.87
C PHE A 75 3.06 -12.42 -5.84
N ALA A 76 3.19 -11.99 -7.09
CA ALA A 76 4.10 -12.56 -8.08
C ALA A 76 4.85 -11.43 -8.78
N ILE A 77 5.98 -11.78 -9.38
CA ILE A 77 6.81 -10.85 -10.16
C ILE A 77 6.72 -11.29 -11.61
N ASP A 78 6.35 -10.36 -12.49
CA ASP A 78 6.50 -10.53 -13.93
C ASP A 78 7.99 -10.50 -14.26
N THR A 79 8.53 -11.58 -14.81
CA THR A 79 9.97 -11.72 -15.09
C THR A 79 10.45 -10.87 -16.27
N VAL A 80 9.54 -10.37 -17.10
CA VAL A 80 9.85 -9.48 -18.23
C VAL A 80 9.82 -8.03 -17.77
N THR A 81 8.73 -7.62 -17.12
CA THR A 81 8.55 -6.21 -16.71
C THR A 81 9.12 -5.90 -15.33
N HIS A 82 9.51 -6.93 -14.58
CA HIS A 82 9.95 -6.85 -13.18
C HIS A 82 8.93 -6.20 -12.23
N LYS A 83 7.65 -6.16 -12.64
CA LYS A 83 6.57 -5.57 -11.84
C LYS A 83 5.97 -6.61 -10.90
N VAL A 84 5.72 -6.18 -9.67
CA VAL A 84 4.92 -6.95 -8.72
C VAL A 84 3.45 -6.80 -9.08
N PHE A 85 2.70 -7.91 -9.06
CA PHE A 85 1.26 -7.93 -9.25
C PHE A 85 0.60 -8.94 -8.31
N THR A 86 -0.73 -8.83 -8.16
CA THR A 86 -1.52 -9.73 -7.33
C THR A 86 -2.07 -10.90 -8.15
N GLN A 87 -1.80 -12.14 -7.72
CA GLN A 87 -2.36 -13.34 -8.36
C GLN A 87 -3.74 -13.70 -7.83
N SER A 88 -4.01 -13.43 -6.55
CA SER A 88 -5.33 -13.64 -5.93
C SER A 88 -5.51 -12.72 -4.73
N GLN A 89 -6.75 -12.62 -4.23
CA GLN A 89 -7.06 -11.88 -2.99
C GLN A 89 -6.87 -12.72 -1.73
N GLU A 90 -6.48 -13.99 -1.87
CA GLU A 90 -6.22 -14.88 -0.73
C GLU A 90 -4.83 -14.65 -0.16
N LEU A 91 -4.72 -14.61 1.16
CA LEU A 91 -3.43 -14.51 1.84
C LEU A 91 -2.61 -15.79 1.62
N ARG A 92 -1.65 -15.75 0.71
CA ARG A 92 -0.78 -16.89 0.35
C ARG A 92 0.71 -16.53 0.40
N ASN A 93 1.08 -15.43 -0.26
CA ASN A 93 2.45 -14.94 -0.34
C ASN A 93 2.42 -13.41 -0.21
N PRO A 94 2.37 -12.87 1.02
CA PRO A 94 2.15 -11.45 1.20
C PRO A 94 3.43 -10.63 0.99
N ALA A 95 3.28 -9.50 0.29
CA ALA A 95 4.31 -8.48 0.11
C ALA A 95 3.78 -7.09 0.45
N PHE A 96 4.69 -6.23 0.87
CA PHE A 96 4.40 -4.87 1.31
C PHE A 96 5.35 -3.90 0.61
N LYS A 97 4.79 -2.85 0.00
CA LYS A 97 5.59 -1.78 -0.59
C LYS A 97 5.82 -0.72 0.47
N VAL A 98 7.09 -0.47 0.81
CA VAL A 98 7.50 0.55 1.76
C VAL A 98 8.07 1.72 1.00
N GLY A 99 7.50 2.90 1.17
CA GLY A 99 8.08 4.15 0.71
C GLY A 99 8.95 4.77 1.79
N ILE A 100 10.07 5.35 1.38
CA ILE A 100 10.98 6.12 2.22
C ILE A 100 10.91 7.59 1.81
N TYR A 101 10.77 8.47 2.79
CA TYR A 101 10.45 9.87 2.61
C TYR A 101 11.43 10.77 3.34
N VAL A 102 11.68 11.95 2.77
CA VAL A 102 12.28 13.09 3.48
C VAL A 102 11.21 14.18 3.54
N GLY A 103 10.63 14.39 4.71
CA GLY A 103 9.43 15.22 4.86
C GLY A 103 8.24 14.67 4.06
N THR A 104 7.76 15.44 3.08
CA THR A 104 6.64 15.05 2.21
C THR A 104 7.06 14.31 0.95
N GLU A 105 8.33 14.41 0.55
CA GLU A 105 8.82 13.87 -0.73
C GLU A 105 9.25 12.40 -0.59
N ARG A 106 8.76 11.55 -1.50
CA ARG A 106 9.18 10.14 -1.58
C ARG A 106 10.52 10.04 -2.30
N LYS A 107 11.54 9.52 -1.62
CA LYS A 107 12.90 9.37 -2.15
C LYS A 107 13.16 7.99 -2.74
N GLU A 108 12.69 6.95 -2.06
CA GLU A 108 12.91 5.56 -2.46
C GLU A 108 11.69 4.69 -2.14
N GLU A 109 11.63 3.51 -2.76
CA GLU A 109 10.65 2.48 -2.45
C GLU A 109 11.33 1.11 -2.40
N GLN A 110 10.77 0.21 -1.59
CA GLN A 110 11.25 -1.17 -1.46
C GLN A 110 10.10 -2.13 -1.20
N TRP A 111 10.20 -3.33 -1.76
CA TRP A 111 9.33 -4.45 -1.38
C TRP A 111 9.89 -5.20 -0.17
N ALA A 112 9.05 -5.37 0.85
CA ALA A 112 9.30 -6.20 2.01
C ALA A 112 8.40 -7.44 1.96
N PHE A 113 9.02 -8.62 2.01
CA PHE A 113 8.34 -9.90 1.87
C PHE A 113 8.14 -10.56 3.24
N PHE A 114 6.98 -11.20 3.44
CA PHE A 114 6.72 -11.91 4.69
C PHE A 114 7.39 -13.28 4.69
N LYS A 115 8.07 -13.65 5.79
CA LYS A 115 8.81 -14.92 6.00
C LYS A 115 10.05 -15.15 5.13
N PHE A 116 10.34 -14.26 4.17
CA PHE A 116 11.54 -14.31 3.36
C PHE A 116 12.31 -13.01 3.52
N ALA A 117 13.43 -13.07 4.22
CA ALA A 117 14.37 -11.96 4.28
C ALA A 117 15.15 -11.92 2.98
N VAL A 118 14.74 -11.05 2.06
CA VAL A 118 15.54 -10.78 0.86
C VAL A 118 16.50 -9.64 1.20
N PRO A 119 17.84 -9.84 1.14
CA PRO A 119 18.82 -8.86 1.58
C PRO A 119 19.03 -7.74 0.56
N HIS A 120 17.96 -7.08 0.16
CA HIS A 120 18.04 -5.88 -0.66
C HIS A 120 18.02 -4.66 0.25
N PHE A 121 18.98 -3.77 0.05
CA PHE A 121 19.00 -2.45 0.66
C PHE A 121 18.64 -1.43 -0.41
N THR A 122 17.96 -0.36 0.01
CA THR A 122 17.73 0.79 -0.85
C THR A 122 19.05 1.45 -1.23
N ARG A 123 19.11 2.02 -2.43
CA ARG A 123 20.39 2.44 -3.02
C ARG A 123 20.93 3.70 -2.38
N GLN A 124 20.06 4.64 -2.01
CA GLN A 124 20.44 5.96 -1.50
C GLN A 124 20.51 5.97 0.02
N THR A 125 19.49 5.41 0.69
CA THR A 125 19.39 5.43 2.15
C THR A 125 19.97 4.19 2.81
N GLY A 126 20.31 3.13 2.06
CA GLY A 126 20.91 1.93 2.63
C GLY A 126 20.00 1.21 3.62
N LEU A 127 18.67 1.38 3.52
CA LEU A 127 17.68 0.80 4.42
C LEU A 127 17.16 -0.53 3.87
N ARG A 128 16.79 -1.44 4.79
CA ARG A 128 16.04 -2.66 4.48
C ARG A 128 14.92 -2.84 5.49
N PHE A 129 13.78 -3.36 5.02
CA PHE A 129 12.65 -3.68 5.88
C PHE A 129 12.34 -5.17 5.91
N GLU A 130 12.06 -5.67 7.11
CA GLU A 130 11.56 -7.03 7.38
C GLU A 130 10.15 -6.94 7.97
N VAL A 131 9.24 -7.78 7.48
CA VAL A 131 7.88 -7.88 8.03
C VAL A 131 7.87 -8.93 9.13
N LEU A 132 7.62 -8.50 10.37
CA LEU A 132 7.57 -9.40 11.53
C LEU A 132 6.17 -9.97 11.75
N LYS A 133 5.15 -9.11 11.64
CA LYS A 133 3.75 -9.46 11.90
C LYS A 133 2.82 -8.49 11.17
N PHE A 134 1.61 -8.92 10.85
CA PHE A 134 0.55 -8.02 10.42
C PHE A 134 -0.83 -8.59 10.79
N ASN A 135 -1.82 -7.70 10.90
CA ASN A 135 -3.21 -8.06 11.15
C ASN A 135 -4.00 -7.95 9.85
N TYR A 136 -4.41 -9.10 9.30
CA TYR A 136 -5.16 -9.20 8.05
C TYR A 136 -6.56 -9.75 8.30
N ASN A 137 -7.57 -8.99 7.89
CA ASN A 137 -8.97 -9.37 7.96
C ASN A 137 -9.54 -9.49 6.54
N GLY A 138 -9.19 -10.60 5.88
CA GLY A 138 -9.63 -10.95 4.53
C GLY A 138 -9.58 -12.47 4.31
N LYS A 139 -9.68 -12.91 3.05
CA LYS A 139 -9.68 -14.35 2.72
C LYS A 139 -8.30 -14.96 2.96
N THR A 140 -8.23 -16.01 3.78
CA THR A 140 -6.99 -16.76 4.03
C THR A 140 -7.03 -18.10 3.30
N TYR A 141 -5.91 -18.52 2.71
CA TYR A 141 -5.80 -19.85 2.12
C TYR A 141 -5.76 -20.92 3.23
N ARG A 142 -6.74 -21.82 3.22
CA ARG A 142 -6.72 -23.03 4.07
C ARG A 142 -6.02 -24.13 3.28
N ARG A 143 -4.80 -24.50 3.68
CA ARG A 143 -4.15 -25.69 3.11
C ARG A 143 -4.96 -26.90 3.57
N GLU A 144 -5.72 -27.52 2.68
CA GLU A 144 -6.30 -28.83 2.96
C GLU A 144 -5.16 -29.78 3.30
N LYS A 145 -5.28 -30.50 4.42
CA LYS A 145 -4.32 -31.56 4.75
C LYS A 145 -4.47 -32.61 3.65
N LEU A 146 -3.49 -32.68 2.74
CA LEU A 146 -3.31 -33.85 1.88
C LEU A 146 -3.25 -35.06 2.84
N LYS A 147 -4.25 -35.93 2.74
CA LYS A 147 -4.34 -37.18 3.50
C LYS A 147 -3.32 -38.18 2.96
#